data_AF-A0A3Q9FT72-F1
#
_entry.id   AF-A0A3Q9FT72-F1
#
_cell.length_a   1.000
_cell.length_b   1.000
_cell.length_c   1.000
_cell.angle_alpha   90.00
_cell.angle_beta   90.00
_cell.angle_gamma   90.00
#
_symmetry.space_group_name_H-M   'P 1'
#
loop_
_entity.id
_entity.type
_entity.pdbx_description
1 polymer ?
#
loop_
_entity_poly.entity_id
_entity_poly.type
_entity_poly.pdbx_seq_one_letter_code
_entity_poly.pdbx_strand_id
1 'polypeptide(L)'
;MQTLLNFLIGCILACISFCIIISFEIDFKDIAINDTFNYSDLLKGARYSLFIAVAEELLFRYLPLRNYINLKKKFSLRKLTMIGVSTSLLFGILHLNFDQFPKLQILIFISAISLFLATIWSKSISTAIGMHWSWNLIQGVIFNFEGSGKSLKAMLLTEVDHTFLPEMSNLIILTTLFEIVILYLIYKIILNKKSIAS
;
A
#
# COMPACT_ATOMS: atom_id res chain seq x y z
N MET A 1 -19.26 8.87 -5.23
CA MET A 1 -19.47 7.66 -4.38
C MET A 1 -18.48 6.54 -4.70
N GLN A 2 -18.33 6.11 -5.97
CA GLN A 2 -17.42 4.99 -6.31
C GLN A 2 -15.95 5.23 -5.96
N THR A 3 -15.43 6.45 -6.17
CA THR A 3 -14.04 6.83 -5.82
C THR A 3 -13.76 6.67 -4.33
N LEU A 4 -14.67 7.17 -3.48
CA LEU A 4 -14.58 7.06 -2.03
C LEU A 4 -14.67 5.60 -1.58
N LEU A 5 -15.61 4.83 -2.13
CA LEU A 5 -15.74 3.41 -1.82
C LEU A 5 -14.45 2.63 -2.15
N ASN A 6 -13.87 2.86 -3.34
CA ASN A 6 -12.63 2.22 -3.74
C ASN A 6 -11.46 2.58 -2.81
N PHE A 7 -11.36 3.85 -2.41
CA PHE A 7 -10.38 4.30 -1.42
C PHE A 7 -10.56 3.59 -0.07
N LEU A 8 -11.79 3.52 0.45
CA LEU A 8 -12.08 2.84 1.72
C LEU A 8 -11.80 1.34 1.66
N ILE A 9 -12.12 0.68 0.54
CA ILE A 9 -11.75 -0.73 0.31
C ILE A 9 -10.23 -0.89 0.42
N GLY A 10 -9.47 -0.01 -0.23
CA GLY A 10 -8.01 -0.02 -0.15
C GLY A 10 -7.50 0.15 1.28
N CYS A 11 -8.06 1.10 2.03
CA CYS A 11 -7.69 1.35 3.42
C CYS A 11 -7.93 0.11 4.29
N ILE A 12 -9.12 -0.49 4.20
CA ILE A 12 -9.50 -1.66 5.01
C ILE A 12 -8.57 -2.84 4.72
N LEU A 13 -8.28 -3.10 3.43
CA LEU A 13 -7.38 -4.19 3.05
C LEU A 13 -5.98 -4.02 3.63
N ALA A 14 -5.40 -2.84 3.44
CA ALA A 14 -4.08 -2.52 3.97
C ALA A 14 -4.04 -2.60 5.51
N CYS A 15 -5.06 -2.10 6.20
CA CYS A 15 -5.15 -2.23 7.66
C CYS A 15 -5.16 -3.69 8.10
N ILE A 16 -5.93 -4.56 7.45
CA ILE A 16 -5.97 -6.00 7.78
C ILE A 16 -4.60 -6.64 7.53
N SER A 17 -3.97 -6.38 6.38
CA SER A 17 -2.64 -6.89 6.06
C SER A 17 -1.60 -6.52 7.12
N PHE A 18 -1.54 -5.25 7.51
CA PHE A 18 -0.58 -4.78 8.50
C PHE A 18 -0.89 -5.27 9.91
N CYS A 19 -2.17 -5.38 10.28
CA CYS A 19 -2.57 -6.01 11.54
C CYS A 19 -2.08 -7.46 11.62
N ILE A 20 -2.12 -8.21 10.51
CA ILE A 20 -1.58 -9.58 10.46
C ILE A 20 -0.06 -9.55 10.70
N ILE A 21 0.70 -8.69 10.01
CA ILE A 21 2.16 -8.62 10.18
C ILE A 21 2.50 -8.29 11.64
N ILE A 22 1.92 -7.20 12.15
CA ILE A 22 2.22 -6.67 13.49
C ILE A 22 1.86 -7.69 14.58
N SER A 23 0.70 -8.35 14.49
CA SER A 23 0.27 -9.32 15.52
C SER A 23 1.15 -10.57 15.60
N PHE A 24 1.91 -10.89 14.56
CA PHE A 24 2.79 -12.06 14.51
C PHE A 24 4.26 -11.72 14.79
N GLU A 25 4.69 -10.50 14.48
CA GLU A 25 6.12 -10.11 14.52
C GLU A 25 6.47 -9.23 15.73
N ILE A 26 5.46 -8.66 16.41
CA ILE A 26 5.66 -7.72 17.53
C ILE A 26 4.96 -8.26 18.77
N ASP A 27 5.70 -8.41 19.87
CA ASP A 27 5.09 -8.64 21.18
C ASP A 27 4.45 -7.33 21.66
N PHE A 28 3.17 -7.39 22.03
CA PHE A 28 2.43 -6.22 22.52
C PHE A 28 3.06 -5.62 23.80
N LYS A 29 3.88 -6.38 24.52
CA LYS A 29 4.65 -5.87 25.67
C LYS A 29 5.73 -4.87 25.27
N ASP A 30 6.21 -4.94 24.03
CA ASP A 30 7.26 -4.05 23.50
C ASP A 30 6.67 -2.77 22.89
N ILE A 31 5.36 -2.55 23.05
CA ILE A 31 4.63 -1.39 22.54
C ILE A 31 4.31 -0.43 23.70
N ALA A 32 4.87 0.77 23.63
CA ALA A 32 4.55 1.88 24.53
C ALA A 32 3.73 2.97 23.82
N ILE A 33 2.85 3.64 24.56
CA ILE A 33 2.15 4.84 24.06
C ILE A 33 3.11 6.03 24.12
N ASN A 34 3.17 6.82 23.06
CA ASN A 34 3.95 8.05 23.06
C ASN A 34 3.18 9.16 23.78
N ASP A 35 3.51 9.43 25.04
CA ASP A 35 2.85 10.45 25.87
C ASP A 35 2.92 11.88 25.30
N THR A 36 3.88 12.13 24.40
CA THR A 36 4.03 13.44 23.77
C THR A 36 3.22 13.57 22.48
N PHE A 37 2.69 12.47 21.93
CA PHE A 37 1.91 12.47 20.70
C PHE A 37 0.55 13.11 20.93
N ASN A 38 0.14 13.99 20.02
CA ASN A 38 -1.15 14.67 20.10
C ASN A 38 -1.92 14.60 18.78
N TYR A 39 -3.16 15.08 18.82
CA TYR A 39 -4.05 15.08 17.64
C TYR A 39 -3.50 15.87 16.44
N SER A 40 -2.71 16.92 16.67
CA SER A 40 -2.07 17.68 15.59
C SER A 40 -1.04 16.82 14.86
N ASP A 41 -0.30 15.99 15.58
CA ASP A 41 0.69 15.08 15.01
C ASP A 41 0.00 14.03 14.12
N LEU A 42 -1.11 13.45 14.59
CA LEU A 42 -1.93 12.54 13.79
C LEU A 42 -2.41 13.18 12.48
N LEU A 43 -2.96 14.39 12.54
CA LEU A 43 -3.46 15.09 11.35
C LEU A 43 -2.34 15.46 10.37
N LYS A 44 -1.19 15.90 10.88
CA LYS A 44 -0.02 16.22 10.04
C LYS A 44 0.51 14.96 9.37
N GLY A 45 0.69 13.88 10.12
CA GLY A 45 1.14 12.59 9.62
C GLY A 45 0.18 12.04 8.57
N ALA A 46 -1.11 11.99 8.87
CA ALA A 46 -2.13 11.48 7.93
C ALA A 46 -2.17 12.27 6.61
N ARG A 47 -2.03 13.61 6.66
CA ARG A 47 -1.97 14.45 5.45
C ARG A 47 -0.70 14.24 4.66
N TYR A 48 0.44 14.15 5.34
CA TYR A 48 1.73 13.88 4.70
C TYR A 48 1.72 12.51 4.02
N SER A 49 1.32 11.46 4.72
CA SER A 49 1.18 10.10 4.18
C SER A 49 0.24 10.06 2.98
N LEU A 50 -0.86 10.84 3.01
CA LEU A 50 -1.80 10.90 1.89
C LEU A 50 -1.18 11.59 0.68
N PHE A 51 -0.45 12.68 0.90
CA PHE A 51 0.26 13.39 -0.16
C PHE A 51 1.28 12.49 -0.86
N ILE A 52 2.10 11.76 -0.09
CA ILE A 52 3.08 10.81 -0.63
C ILE A 52 2.38 9.70 -1.41
N ALA A 53 1.36 9.04 -0.82
CA ALA A 53 0.61 7.99 -1.50
C ALA A 53 -0.01 8.48 -2.81
N VAL A 54 -0.60 9.68 -2.83
CA VAL A 54 -1.15 10.27 -4.06
C VAL A 54 -0.04 10.53 -5.08
N ALA A 55 1.07 11.14 -4.68
CA ALA A 55 2.16 11.48 -5.58
C ALA A 55 2.77 10.22 -6.24
N GLU A 56 3.06 9.20 -5.43
CA GLU A 56 3.65 7.96 -5.90
C GLU A 56 2.66 7.15 -6.76
N GLU A 57 1.40 6.99 -6.34
CA GLU A 57 0.41 6.28 -7.15
C GLU A 57 0.09 7.01 -8.46
N LEU A 58 0.14 8.34 -8.47
CA LEU A 58 0.03 9.09 -9.72
C LEU A 58 1.20 8.77 -10.66
N LEU A 59 2.43 8.75 -10.15
CA LEU A 59 3.63 8.51 -10.93
C LEU A 59 3.71 7.07 -11.47
N PHE A 60 3.53 6.08 -10.60
CA PHE A 60 3.80 4.68 -10.95
C PHE A 60 2.57 3.94 -11.50
N ARG A 61 1.35 4.38 -11.17
CA ARG A 61 0.13 3.66 -11.59
C ARG A 61 -0.67 4.49 -12.58
N TYR A 62 -1.02 5.73 -12.24
CA TYR A 62 -1.87 6.55 -13.11
C TYR A 62 -1.19 6.91 -14.43
N LEU A 63 0.01 7.48 -14.42
CA LEU A 63 0.66 7.93 -15.65
C LEU A 63 0.86 6.78 -16.67
N PRO A 64 1.35 5.59 -16.28
CA PRO A 64 1.48 4.45 -17.21
C PRO A 64 0.14 3.88 -17.68
N LEU A 65 -0.90 3.94 -16.82
CA LEU A 65 -2.23 3.39 -17.11
C LEU A 65 -3.27 4.44 -17.55
N ARG A 66 -2.92 5.71 -17.74
CA ARG A 66 -3.89 6.80 -18.00
C ARG A 66 -4.81 6.52 -19.18
N ASN A 67 -4.26 5.93 -20.24
CA ASN A 67 -5.03 5.58 -21.44
C ASN A 67 -5.91 4.35 -21.22
N TYR A 68 -5.52 3.46 -20.32
CA TYR A 68 -6.33 2.31 -19.91
C TYR A 68 -7.49 2.74 -19.01
N ILE A 69 -7.25 3.63 -18.06
CA ILE A 69 -8.24 4.12 -17.08
C ILE A 69 -9.22 5.11 -17.73
N ASN A 70 -8.73 6.22 -18.28
CA ASN A 70 -9.59 7.32 -18.74
C ASN A 70 -10.14 7.09 -20.15
N LEU A 71 -9.27 6.68 -21.07
CA LEU A 71 -9.66 6.47 -22.47
C LEU A 71 -10.26 5.09 -22.73
N LYS A 72 -10.36 4.25 -21.68
CA LYS A 72 -10.87 2.87 -21.73
C LYS A 72 -10.22 2.02 -22.83
N LYS A 73 -8.96 2.34 -23.20
CA LYS A 73 -8.26 1.65 -24.27
C LYS A 73 -7.95 0.23 -23.82
N LYS A 74 -8.36 -0.76 -24.62
CA LYS A 74 -8.03 -2.17 -24.36
C LYS A 74 -6.52 -2.35 -24.52
N PHE A 75 -5.87 -2.82 -23.46
CA PHE A 75 -4.47 -3.26 -23.50
C PHE A 75 -4.45 -4.78 -23.56
N SER A 76 -3.50 -5.35 -24.30
CA SER A 76 -3.25 -6.78 -24.27
C SER A 76 -2.71 -7.17 -22.89
N LEU A 77 -2.92 -8.44 -22.50
CA LEU A 77 -2.37 -8.96 -21.24
C LEU A 77 -0.85 -8.75 -21.17
N ARG A 78 -0.12 -9.07 -22.24
CA ARG A 78 1.33 -8.84 -22.34
C ARG A 78 1.71 -7.38 -22.03
N LYS A 79 0.97 -6.42 -22.56
CA LYS A 79 1.25 -4.99 -22.30
C LYS A 79 0.99 -4.62 -20.84
N LEU A 80 -0.11 -5.10 -20.25
CA LEU A 80 -0.41 -4.86 -18.83
C LEU A 80 0.65 -5.51 -17.93
N THR A 81 1.06 -6.74 -18.23
CA THR A 81 2.13 -7.43 -17.50
C THR A 81 3.45 -6.65 -17.59
N MET A 82 3.84 -6.19 -18.78
CA MET A 82 5.07 -5.40 -18.94
C MET A 82 5.03 -4.10 -18.14
N ILE A 83 3.92 -3.36 -18.19
CA ILE A 83 3.76 -2.13 -17.40
C ILE A 83 3.83 -2.46 -15.92
N GLY A 84 3.08 -3.46 -15.45
CA GLY A 84 3.01 -3.82 -14.04
C GLY A 84 4.35 -4.24 -13.46
N VAL A 85 5.07 -5.10 -14.18
CA VAL A 85 6.42 -5.53 -13.76
C VAL A 85 7.39 -4.35 -13.78
N SER A 86 7.39 -3.53 -14.83
CA SER A 86 8.35 -2.42 -14.92
C SER A 86 8.09 -1.33 -13.87
N THR A 87 6.83 -0.95 -13.64
CA THR A 87 6.50 0.08 -12.64
C THR A 87 6.72 -0.42 -11.22
N SER A 88 6.41 -1.69 -10.94
CA SER A 88 6.65 -2.28 -9.61
C SER A 88 8.14 -2.44 -9.34
N LEU A 89 8.92 -2.80 -10.35
CA LEU A 89 10.39 -2.93 -10.21
C LEU A 89 11.02 -1.56 -9.96
N LEU A 90 10.62 -0.54 -10.71
CA LEU A 90 11.08 0.83 -10.48
C LEU A 90 10.67 1.34 -9.09
N PHE A 91 9.46 0.98 -8.63
CA PHE A 91 8.99 1.32 -7.28
C PHE A 91 9.92 0.72 -6.20
N GLY A 92 10.24 -0.57 -6.29
CA GLY A 92 11.19 -1.22 -5.38
C GLY A 92 12.60 -0.63 -5.44
N ILE A 93 13.11 -0.33 -6.65
CA ILE A 93 14.43 0.29 -6.82
C ILE A 93 14.48 1.71 -6.22
N LEU A 94 13.42 2.49 -6.32
CA LEU A 94 13.41 3.85 -5.77
C LEU A 94 13.30 3.88 -4.24
N HIS A 95 13.02 2.74 -3.61
CA HIS A 95 13.13 2.50 -2.16
C HIS A 95 14.46 1.80 -1.81
N LEU A 96 15.54 2.12 -2.53
CA LEU A 96 16.85 1.52 -2.28
C LEU A 96 17.39 1.96 -0.90
N ASN A 97 17.56 0.98 -0.04
CA ASN A 97 18.31 1.06 1.21
C ASN A 97 19.43 0.02 1.11
N PHE A 98 20.69 0.47 1.09
CA PHE A 98 21.85 -0.41 0.91
C PHE A 98 22.05 -1.37 2.07
N ASP A 99 21.68 -0.98 3.30
CA ASP A 99 21.84 -1.82 4.50
C ASP A 99 20.87 -3.02 4.49
N GLN A 100 19.77 -2.90 3.75
CA GLN A 100 18.70 -3.90 3.67
C GLN A 100 18.60 -4.53 2.26
N PHE A 101 19.55 -4.23 1.37
CA PHE A 101 19.59 -4.75 0.02
C PHE A 101 20.05 -6.22 -0.01
N PRO A 102 19.46 -7.08 -0.85
CA PRO A 102 18.36 -6.84 -1.79
C PRO A 102 16.97 -7.11 -1.22
N LYS A 103 16.89 -7.56 0.04
CA LYS A 103 15.66 -8.13 0.61
C LYS A 103 14.51 -7.12 0.58
N LEU A 104 14.73 -5.91 1.10
CA LEU A 104 13.69 -4.88 1.15
C LEU A 104 13.15 -4.56 -0.25
N GLN A 105 14.02 -4.37 -1.25
CA GLN A 105 13.60 -3.97 -2.60
C GLN A 105 12.81 -5.08 -3.30
N ILE A 106 13.16 -6.35 -3.07
CA ILE A 106 12.39 -7.49 -3.58
C ILE A 106 11.00 -7.52 -2.95
N LEU A 107 10.89 -7.28 -1.66
CA LEU A 107 9.61 -7.30 -0.94
C LEU A 107 8.73 -6.11 -1.32
N ILE A 108 9.30 -4.90 -1.42
CA ILE A 108 8.60 -3.71 -1.93
C ILE A 108 8.15 -3.92 -3.38
N PHE A 109 8.98 -4.54 -4.23
CA PHE A 109 8.58 -4.93 -5.58
C PHE A 109 7.34 -5.83 -5.58
N ILE A 110 7.31 -6.85 -4.71
CA ILE A 110 6.17 -7.76 -4.56
C ILE A 110 4.92 -7.00 -4.10
N SER A 111 5.02 -6.16 -3.06
CA SER A 111 3.92 -5.32 -2.58
C SER A 111 3.42 -4.35 -3.66
N ALA A 112 4.31 -3.79 -4.47
CA ALA A 112 3.96 -2.89 -5.55
C ALA A 112 3.08 -3.53 -6.64
N ILE A 113 3.13 -4.86 -6.78
CA ILE A 113 2.25 -5.63 -7.67
C ILE A 113 0.80 -5.59 -7.17
N SER A 114 0.54 -5.66 -5.86
CA SER A 114 -0.84 -5.58 -5.35
C SER A 114 -1.46 -4.21 -5.64
N LEU A 115 -0.72 -3.12 -5.47
CA LEU A 115 -1.14 -1.76 -5.84
C LEU A 115 -1.44 -1.63 -7.34
N PHE A 116 -0.61 -2.24 -8.19
CA PHE A 116 -0.83 -2.27 -9.63
C PHE A 116 -2.12 -3.03 -9.99
N LEU A 117 -2.33 -4.21 -9.42
CA LEU A 117 -3.54 -5.02 -9.64
C LEU A 117 -4.81 -4.33 -9.09
N ALA A 118 -4.71 -3.67 -7.93
CA ALA A 118 -5.78 -2.84 -7.37
C ALA A 118 -6.21 -1.75 -8.37
N THR A 119 -5.25 -1.16 -9.09
CA THR A 119 -5.52 -0.15 -10.11
C THR A 119 -6.20 -0.74 -11.36
N ILE A 120 -5.71 -1.87 -11.87
CA ILE A 120 -6.29 -2.51 -13.07
C ILE A 120 -7.71 -2.97 -12.81
N TRP A 121 -7.95 -3.71 -11.72
CA TRP A 121 -9.24 -4.34 -11.47
C TRP A 121 -10.32 -3.34 -11.07
N SER A 122 -9.94 -2.31 -10.30
CA SER A 122 -10.87 -1.24 -9.94
C SER A 122 -11.09 -0.22 -11.06
N LYS A 123 -10.21 -0.22 -12.08
CA LYS A 123 -10.11 0.83 -13.11
C LYS A 123 -10.04 2.23 -12.52
N SER A 124 -9.35 2.37 -11.39
CA SER A 124 -9.15 3.61 -10.65
C SER A 124 -7.89 3.51 -9.81
N ILE A 125 -7.19 4.62 -9.60
CA ILE A 125 -6.08 4.66 -8.65
C ILE A 125 -6.54 4.77 -7.19
N SER A 126 -7.82 5.06 -6.93
CA SER A 126 -8.31 5.31 -5.56
C SER A 126 -8.07 4.16 -4.61
N THR A 127 -8.20 2.91 -5.06
CA THR A 127 -7.94 1.72 -4.24
C THR A 127 -6.47 1.61 -3.88
N ALA A 128 -5.58 1.80 -4.85
CA ALA A 128 -4.14 1.79 -4.61
C ALA A 128 -3.71 2.93 -3.68
N ILE A 129 -4.25 4.14 -3.87
CA ILE A 129 -4.02 5.28 -2.95
C ILE A 129 -4.50 4.94 -1.54
N GLY A 130 -5.66 4.32 -1.38
CA GLY A 130 -6.18 3.93 -0.06
C GLY A 130 -5.27 2.90 0.62
N MET A 131 -4.81 1.89 -0.11
CA MET A 131 -3.88 0.89 0.42
C MET A 131 -2.57 1.53 0.86
N HIS A 132 -1.93 2.27 -0.05
CA HIS A 132 -0.63 2.89 0.18
C HIS A 132 -0.68 3.98 1.26
N TRP A 133 -1.76 4.78 1.30
CA TRP A 133 -1.96 5.73 2.39
C TRP A 133 -2.03 5.03 3.75
N SER A 134 -2.77 3.91 3.84
CA SER A 134 -2.88 3.13 5.06
C SER A 134 -1.56 2.48 5.46
N TRP A 135 -0.74 2.00 4.52
CA TRP A 135 0.62 1.52 4.80
C TRP A 135 1.45 2.63 5.48
N ASN A 136 1.53 3.79 4.84
CA ASN A 136 2.28 4.94 5.36
C ASN A 136 1.74 5.46 6.69
N LEU A 137 0.43 5.45 6.88
CA LEU A 137 -0.21 5.87 8.13
C LEU A 137 0.11 4.89 9.26
N ILE A 138 -0.01 3.59 9.02
CA ILE A 138 0.25 2.57 10.04
C ILE A 138 1.73 2.56 10.40
N GLN A 139 2.62 2.53 9.41
CA GLN A 139 4.06 2.40 9.64
C GLN A 139 4.68 3.63 10.30
N GLY A 140 4.34 4.83 9.83
CA GLY A 140 5.03 6.05 10.27
C GLY A 140 4.25 6.91 11.28
N VAL A 141 2.93 6.76 11.39
CA VAL A 141 2.10 7.62 12.26
C VAL A 141 1.52 6.84 13.43
N ILE A 142 1.02 5.62 13.19
CA ILE A 142 0.55 4.76 14.28
C ILE A 142 1.74 4.13 14.98
N PHE A 143 2.64 3.50 14.24
CA PHE A 143 3.89 2.96 14.73
C PHE A 143 5.07 3.85 14.34
N ASN A 144 6.24 3.62 14.94
CA ASN A 144 7.48 4.36 14.69
C ASN A 144 8.40 3.66 13.68
N PHE A 145 7.86 2.93 12.71
CA PHE A 145 8.66 2.34 11.65
C PHE A 145 9.04 3.40 10.62
N GLU A 146 10.25 3.30 10.11
CA GLU A 146 10.67 4.11 8.96
C GLU A 146 9.89 3.67 7.71
N GLY A 147 9.47 4.64 6.91
CA GLY A 147 8.70 4.42 5.67
C GLY A 147 9.14 5.40 4.57
N SER A 148 8.24 5.73 3.64
CA SER A 148 8.50 6.61 2.48
C SER A 148 8.69 8.12 2.86
N GLY A 149 9.62 8.43 3.76
CA GLY A 149 10.01 9.81 4.07
C GLY A 149 10.60 10.06 5.45
N LYS A 150 10.46 11.32 5.91
CA LYS A 150 10.96 11.83 7.19
C LYS A 150 10.38 11.04 8.37
N SER A 151 11.14 10.86 9.45
CA SER A 151 10.62 10.36 10.72
C SER A 151 9.44 11.22 11.17
N LEU A 152 8.24 10.65 11.05
CA LEU A 152 7.03 11.22 11.58
C LEU A 152 6.97 10.89 13.07
N LYS A 153 6.31 11.76 13.83
CA LYS A 153 6.08 11.47 15.24
C LYS A 153 4.99 10.42 15.32
N ALA A 154 5.32 9.26 15.88
CA ALA A 154 4.40 8.12 15.99
C ALA A 154 3.59 8.13 17.28
N MET A 155 2.41 7.52 17.23
CA MET A 155 1.51 7.33 18.39
C MET A 155 2.00 6.22 19.31
N LEU A 156 2.51 5.13 18.74
CA LEU A 156 3.03 3.97 19.42
C LEU A 156 4.53 3.87 19.14
N LEU A 157 5.29 3.60 20.20
CA LEU A 157 6.71 3.36 20.15
C LEU A 157 6.94 1.87 20.35
N THR A 158 7.65 1.24 19.43
CA THR A 158 8.09 -0.15 19.54
C THR A 158 9.56 -0.17 19.95
N GLU A 159 9.88 -0.90 21.01
CA GLU A 159 11.27 -1.18 21.44
C GLU A 159 11.91 -2.35 20.67
N VAL A 160 11.27 -2.78 19.57
CA VAL A 160 11.81 -3.78 18.65
C VAL A 160 13.10 -3.24 18.04
N ASP A 161 14.07 -4.13 17.77
CA ASP A 161 15.32 -3.82 17.09
C ASP A 161 15.07 -2.85 15.93
N HIS A 162 15.85 -1.77 15.86
CA HIS A 162 15.72 -0.69 14.86
C HIS A 162 15.80 -1.19 13.40
N THR A 163 16.15 -2.46 13.21
CA THR A 163 16.16 -3.16 11.92
C THR A 163 14.79 -3.67 11.47
N PHE A 164 13.78 -3.77 12.34
CA PHE A 164 12.47 -4.27 11.97
C PHE A 164 11.68 -3.24 11.16
N LEU A 165 11.39 -3.59 9.91
CA LEU A 165 10.46 -2.89 9.05
C LEU A 165 9.36 -3.86 8.63
N PRO A 166 8.06 -3.51 8.74
CA PRO A 166 6.97 -4.35 8.26
C PRO A 166 7.12 -4.76 6.78
N GLU A 167 7.64 -3.87 5.94
CA GLU A 167 7.93 -4.14 4.52
C GLU A 167 9.07 -5.16 4.31
N MET A 168 9.90 -5.38 5.32
CA MET A 168 10.97 -6.39 5.30
C MET A 168 10.55 -7.73 5.92
N SER A 169 9.35 -7.81 6.52
CA SER A 169 8.81 -9.07 7.08
C SER A 169 8.57 -10.06 5.95
N ASN A 170 8.89 -11.34 6.19
CA ASN A 170 8.58 -12.40 5.23
C ASN A 170 7.05 -12.59 5.08
N LEU A 171 6.25 -12.18 6.07
CA LEU A 171 4.80 -12.20 6.03
C LEU A 171 4.22 -11.22 5.00
N ILE A 172 5.01 -10.28 4.49
CA ILE A 172 4.58 -9.37 3.42
C ILE A 172 4.19 -10.13 2.15
N ILE A 173 4.83 -11.26 1.86
CA ILE A 173 4.48 -12.11 0.70
C ILE A 173 3.07 -12.69 0.91
N LEU A 174 2.81 -13.23 2.09
CA LEU A 174 1.52 -13.82 2.43
C LEU A 174 0.40 -12.78 2.42
N THR A 175 0.64 -11.61 3.02
CA THR A 175 -0.34 -10.53 3.07
C THR A 175 -0.57 -9.88 1.71
N THR A 176 0.47 -9.74 0.87
CA THR A 176 0.32 -9.31 -0.53
C THR A 176 -0.53 -10.30 -1.32
N LEU A 177 -0.31 -11.61 -1.17
CA LEU A 177 -1.15 -12.63 -1.81
C LEU A 177 -2.61 -12.55 -1.32
N PHE A 178 -2.81 -12.35 -0.02
CA PHE A 178 -4.12 -12.12 0.56
C PHE A 178 -4.80 -10.90 -0.08
N GLU A 179 -4.13 -9.75 -0.16
CA GLU A 179 -4.65 -8.55 -0.82
C GLU A 179 -5.06 -8.82 -2.26
N ILE A 180 -4.21 -9.49 -3.04
CA ILE A 180 -4.48 -9.84 -4.44
C ILE A 180 -5.72 -10.72 -4.55
N VAL A 181 -5.85 -11.75 -3.71
CA VAL A 181 -7.01 -12.65 -3.72
C VAL A 181 -8.29 -11.88 -3.37
N ILE A 182 -8.27 -11.08 -2.30
CA ILE A 182 -9.46 -10.35 -1.86
C ILE A 182 -9.84 -9.27 -2.89
N LEU A 183 -8.88 -8.53 -3.45
CA LEU A 183 -9.12 -7.57 -4.52
C LEU A 183 -9.78 -8.25 -5.72
N TYR A 184 -9.27 -9.41 -6.14
CA TYR A 184 -9.86 -10.17 -7.24
C TYR A 184 -11.31 -10.56 -6.94
N LEU A 185 -11.61 -11.08 -5.74
CA LEU A 185 -12.96 -11.46 -5.35
C LEU A 185 -13.91 -10.24 -5.31
N ILE A 186 -13.50 -9.14 -4.68
CA ILE A 186 -14.28 -7.91 -4.58
C ILE A 186 -14.63 -7.41 -5.99
N TYR A 187 -13.64 -7.24 -6.87
CA TYR A 187 -13.89 -6.67 -8.18
C TYR A 187 -14.58 -7.66 -9.12
N LYS A 188 -14.40 -8.97 -8.97
CA LYS A 188 -15.20 -9.96 -9.70
C LYS A 188 -16.69 -9.85 -9.34
N ILE A 189 -17.01 -9.74 -8.05
CA ILE A 189 -18.41 -9.58 -7.59
C ILE A 189 -19.00 -8.26 -8.09
N ILE A 190 -18.26 -7.15 -7.98
CA ILE A 190 -18.72 -5.83 -8.46
C ILE A 190 -18.92 -5.82 -9.97
N LEU A 191 -18.01 -6.43 -10.74
CA LEU A 191 -18.12 -6.52 -12.20
C LEU A 191 -19.31 -7.37 -12.63
N ASN A 192 -19.55 -8.51 -11.97
CA ASN A 192 -20.70 -9.38 -12.26
C ASN A 192 -22.04 -8.69 -11.96
N LYS A 193 -22.13 -7.86 -10.91
CA LYS A 193 -23.35 -7.08 -10.65
C LYS A 193 -23.68 -6.09 -11.77
N LYS A 194 -22.67 -5.52 -12.43
CA LYS A 194 -22.89 -4.57 -13.54
C LYS A 194 -23.38 -5.23 -14.82
N SER A 195 -23.09 -6.51 -15.07
CA SER A 195 -23.56 -7.23 -16.26
C SER A 195 -24.99 -7.76 -16.15
N ILE A 196 -25.53 -7.88 -14.93
CA ILE A 196 -26.92 -8.31 -14.69
C ILE A 196 -27.89 -7.11 -14.72
N ALA A 197 -27.37 -5.90 -14.51
CA ALA A 197 -28.14 -4.64 -14.51
C ALA A 197 -28.13 -3.90 -15.87
N SER A 198 -27.54 -4.49 -16.91
CA SER A 198 -27.46 -3.96 -18.29
C SER A 198 -28.15 -4.90 -19.26
#